data_AF-A0A9Q4AMV3-F1
#
_entry.id   AF-A0A9Q4AMV3-F1
#
_cell.length_a   1.000
_cell.length_b   1.000
_cell.length_c   1.000
_cell.angle_alpha   90.00
_cell.angle_beta   90.00
_cell.angle_gamma   90.00
#
_symmetry.space_group_name_H-M   'P 1'
#
loop_
_entity.id
_entity.type
_entity.pdbx_description
1 polymer ?
#
loop_
_entity_poly.entity_id
_entity_poly.type
_entity_poly.pdbx_seq_one_letter_code
_entity_poly.pdbx_strand_id
1 'polypeptide(L)'
;MQLKPNAFRLHETARGVETMSRFALAVLALASGVYTYLGVRGLLDGSASFVFFAAIIYSAAVSVAIYAFWTYMMRFIPLVISGVQRLSLFATMLIGCVMIVAMSSWLNAAALAGSAALEQHMAVTLQGYAEDLDNAHANALASQSLLPDVERAAARFAALAQDERESGALTGTQGSGSVVQLLSQMSTQMTQLAGTISGSREEAAALFADGSDRLATMRELVSTPGQIEPRADAFQAEAVQLSAVIAALEQTDIAASVKRAATDLSAGFIAPVADGRVGDLAVRQNQVMETVRSSVDAQSMALVAAADEILASPSVEQRRFVPLSSAEAVIRYWSDFIPSWAGAISIDLLPVVLVLVLMIVNDAMRREAETLKEAETITAAEMLRAMALYRRMEAEGAAEAAAALGPAIDDHEKPASEEKTVAEDGTVTPIDAAQRKRGDGPRPA
;
A
#
# COMPACT_ATOMS: atom_id res chain seq x y z
N MET A 1 -54.10 7.97 28.06
CA MET A 1 -52.70 7.57 27.83
C MET A 1 -51.95 8.81 27.35
N GLN A 2 -51.41 9.61 28.27
CA GLN A 2 -50.75 10.88 27.92
C GLN A 2 -49.46 10.56 27.16
N LEU A 3 -49.37 11.01 25.90
CA LEU A 3 -48.15 10.96 25.11
C LEU A 3 -47.12 11.83 25.82
N LYS A 4 -46.12 11.20 26.47
CA LYS A 4 -44.96 11.93 27.01
C LYS A 4 -44.37 12.80 25.89
N PRO A 5 -44.12 14.10 26.12
CA PRO A 5 -43.56 14.98 25.10
C PRO A 5 -42.21 14.44 24.60
N ASN A 6 -41.92 14.62 23.32
CA ASN A 6 -40.69 14.12 22.67
C ASN A 6 -39.42 14.54 23.44
N ALA A 7 -39.40 15.75 24.01
CA ALA A 7 -38.33 16.24 24.89
C ALA A 7 -38.02 15.32 26.08
N PHE A 8 -39.03 14.72 26.73
CA PHE A 8 -38.79 13.79 27.85
C PHE A 8 -38.14 12.49 27.36
N ARG A 9 -38.57 11.98 26.20
CA ARG A 9 -37.97 10.78 25.59
C ARG A 9 -36.55 11.05 25.12
N LEU A 10 -36.27 12.26 24.59
CA LEU A 10 -34.94 12.71 24.21
C LEU A 10 -34.01 12.86 25.41
N HIS A 11 -34.49 13.37 26.55
CA HIS A 11 -33.69 13.46 27.78
C HIS A 11 -33.34 12.07 28.36
N GLU A 12 -34.29 11.15 28.40
CA GLU A 12 -34.07 9.78 28.90
C GLU A 12 -33.10 9.00 27.98
N THR A 13 -33.28 9.12 26.66
CA THR A 13 -32.35 8.54 25.68
C THR A 13 -30.98 9.22 25.70
N ALA A 14 -30.89 10.54 25.89
CA ALA A 14 -29.62 11.25 25.99
C ALA A 14 -28.77 10.78 27.18
N ARG A 15 -29.39 10.54 28.34
CA ARG A 15 -28.69 10.00 29.53
C ARG A 15 -28.20 8.57 29.33
N GLY A 16 -29.01 7.74 28.66
CA GLY A 16 -28.62 6.39 28.25
C GLY A 16 -27.47 6.39 27.24
N VAL A 17 -27.54 7.26 26.24
CA VAL A 17 -26.51 7.45 25.21
C VAL A 17 -25.22 7.98 25.82
N GLU A 18 -25.27 8.89 26.79
CA GLU A 18 -24.07 9.39 27.47
C GLU A 18 -23.34 8.26 28.23
N THR A 19 -24.10 7.42 28.95
CA THR A 19 -23.53 6.28 29.68
C THR A 19 -22.93 5.27 28.70
N MET A 20 -23.66 4.93 27.64
CA MET A 20 -23.17 4.03 26.59
C MET A 20 -21.94 4.59 25.88
N SER A 21 -21.89 5.89 25.62
CA SER A 21 -20.76 6.55 24.94
C SER A 21 -19.48 6.50 25.77
N ARG A 22 -19.59 6.59 27.12
CA ARG A 22 -18.44 6.43 28.01
C ARG A 22 -17.89 5.00 28.00
N PHE A 23 -18.78 4.00 28.03
CA PHE A 23 -18.38 2.60 27.90
C PHE A 23 -17.77 2.30 26.53
N ALA A 24 -18.39 2.77 25.45
CA ALA A 24 -17.88 2.61 24.09
C ALA A 24 -16.49 3.26 23.96
N LEU A 25 -16.30 4.47 24.49
CA LEU A 25 -15.00 5.13 24.48
C LEU A 25 -13.95 4.36 25.30
N ALA A 26 -14.31 3.85 26.48
CA ALA A 26 -13.39 3.05 27.29
C ALA A 26 -12.94 1.79 26.53
N VAL A 27 -13.87 1.12 25.83
CA VAL A 27 -13.56 -0.06 25.00
C VAL A 27 -12.67 0.30 23.81
N LEU A 28 -12.95 1.40 23.11
CA LEU A 28 -12.12 1.86 21.98
C LEU A 28 -10.71 2.26 22.42
N ALA A 29 -10.59 3.00 23.54
CA ALA A 29 -9.30 3.39 24.10
C ALA A 29 -8.51 2.17 24.58
N LEU A 30 -9.16 1.18 25.19
CA LEU A 30 -8.54 -0.09 25.55
C LEU A 30 -8.05 -0.85 24.31
N ALA A 31 -8.89 -0.97 23.28
CA ALA A 31 -8.53 -1.65 22.04
C ALA A 31 -7.30 -0.99 21.38
N SER A 32 -7.32 0.35 21.25
CA SER A 32 -6.16 1.12 20.76
C SER A 32 -4.92 0.88 21.64
N GLY A 33 -5.08 0.86 22.97
CA GLY A 33 -4.02 0.52 23.91
C GLY A 33 -3.38 -0.85 23.70
N VAL A 34 -4.21 -1.89 23.51
CA VAL A 34 -3.72 -3.26 23.27
C VAL A 34 -2.94 -3.34 21.97
N TYR A 35 -3.43 -2.73 20.89
CA TYR A 35 -2.71 -2.70 19.62
C TYR A 35 -1.44 -1.85 19.69
N THR A 36 -1.47 -0.72 20.42
CA THR A 36 -0.29 0.10 20.67
C THR A 36 0.76 -0.69 21.47
N TYR A 37 0.35 -1.49 22.47
CA TYR A 37 1.24 -2.38 23.20
C TYR A 37 1.95 -3.36 22.27
N LEU A 38 1.18 -4.03 21.40
CA LEU A 38 1.73 -5.00 20.44
C LEU A 38 2.69 -4.33 19.45
N GLY A 39 2.34 -3.15 18.92
CA GLY A 39 3.18 -2.40 18.00
C GLY A 39 4.49 -1.90 18.62
N VAL A 40 4.43 -1.31 19.82
CA VAL A 40 5.62 -0.81 20.54
C VAL A 40 6.53 -1.94 20.98
N ARG A 41 5.97 -3.08 21.39
CA ARG A 41 6.76 -4.23 21.82
C ARG A 41 7.74 -4.70 20.74
N GLY A 42 7.36 -4.62 19.47
CA GLY A 42 8.23 -4.96 18.34
C GLY A 42 9.28 -3.89 17.96
N LEU A 43 9.28 -2.74 18.63
CA LEU A 43 10.23 -1.63 18.40
C LEU A 43 11.26 -1.48 19.52
N LEU A 44 10.98 -2.05 20.69
CA LEU A 44 11.82 -1.88 21.86
C LEU A 44 12.84 -3.03 21.94
N ASP A 45 14.11 -2.66 21.99
CA ASP A 45 15.20 -3.58 22.28
C ASP A 45 15.50 -3.62 23.78
N GLY A 46 15.79 -4.81 24.31
CA GLY A 46 16.22 -5.00 25.69
C GLY A 46 15.80 -6.33 26.29
N SER A 47 15.90 -6.43 27.62
CA SER A 47 15.42 -7.61 28.34
C SER A 47 13.90 -7.75 28.20
N ALA A 48 13.40 -8.98 28.21
CA ALA A 48 11.96 -9.25 28.12
C ALA A 48 11.16 -8.47 29.17
N SER A 49 11.69 -8.33 30.38
CA SER A 49 11.08 -7.52 31.44
C SER A 49 11.03 -6.04 31.10
N PHE A 50 12.13 -5.46 30.60
CA PHE A 50 12.18 -4.05 30.22
C PHE A 50 11.17 -3.74 29.10
N VAL A 51 11.20 -4.53 28.02
CA VAL A 51 10.28 -4.38 26.88
C VAL A 51 8.83 -4.51 27.33
N PHE A 52 8.52 -5.50 28.18
CA PHE A 52 7.18 -5.70 28.73
C PHE A 52 6.67 -4.48 29.50
N PHE A 53 7.45 -3.97 30.47
CA PHE A 53 7.04 -2.84 31.29
C PHE A 53 6.98 -1.53 30.50
N ALA A 54 7.96 -1.28 29.63
CA ALA A 54 7.99 -0.07 28.80
C ALA A 54 6.79 -0.01 27.84
N ALA A 55 6.47 -1.13 27.18
CA ALA A 55 5.30 -1.20 26.29
C ALA A 55 3.98 -1.03 27.07
N ILE A 56 3.86 -1.57 28.29
CA ILE A 56 2.68 -1.35 29.16
C ILE A 56 2.54 0.11 29.55
N ILE A 57 3.62 0.75 30.00
CA ILE A 57 3.59 2.15 30.43
C ILE A 57 3.21 3.05 29.25
N TYR A 58 3.79 2.82 28.08
CA TYR A 58 3.48 3.59 26.88
C TYR A 58 2.03 3.40 26.44
N SER A 59 1.58 2.15 26.28
CA SER A 59 0.19 1.85 25.87
C SER A 59 -0.85 2.37 26.87
N ALA A 60 -0.59 2.30 28.18
CA ALA A 60 -1.46 2.87 29.20
C ALA A 60 -1.53 4.40 29.10
N ALA A 61 -0.39 5.07 28.92
CA ALA A 61 -0.34 6.52 28.77
C ALA A 61 -1.12 6.98 27.52
N VAL A 62 -0.93 6.31 26.38
CA VAL A 62 -1.67 6.58 25.13
C VAL A 62 -3.16 6.34 25.31
N SER A 63 -3.56 5.23 25.92
CA SER A 63 -4.98 4.90 26.17
C SER A 63 -5.66 5.96 27.03
N VAL A 64 -5.01 6.39 28.11
CA VAL A 64 -5.52 7.45 29.00
C VAL A 64 -5.61 8.77 28.26
N ALA A 65 -4.61 9.12 27.44
CA ALA A 65 -4.61 10.35 26.65
C ALA A 65 -5.76 10.36 25.63
N ILE A 66 -5.95 9.28 24.86
CA ILE A 66 -7.06 9.12 23.90
C ILE A 66 -8.41 9.20 24.62
N TYR A 67 -8.57 8.47 25.72
CA TYR A 67 -9.80 8.50 26.51
C TYR A 67 -10.09 9.90 27.06
N ALA A 68 -9.10 10.56 27.65
CA ALA A 68 -9.27 11.90 28.20
C ALA A 68 -9.61 12.91 27.10
N PHE A 69 -8.88 12.90 25.98
CA PHE A 69 -9.11 13.78 24.84
C PHE A 69 -10.54 13.66 24.32
N TRP A 70 -11.00 12.44 24.02
CA TRP A 70 -12.35 12.23 23.50
C TRP A 70 -13.43 12.50 24.53
N THR A 71 -13.18 12.25 25.82
CA THR A 71 -14.08 12.65 26.90
C THR A 71 -14.27 14.17 26.93
N TYR A 72 -13.19 14.94 26.78
CA TYR A 72 -13.28 16.40 26.70
C TYR A 72 -14.02 16.87 25.44
N MET A 73 -13.77 16.26 24.27
CA MET A 73 -14.46 16.61 23.03
C MET A 73 -15.96 16.33 23.12
N MET A 74 -16.36 15.15 23.60
CA MET A 74 -17.77 14.79 23.80
C MET A 74 -18.46 15.68 24.83
N ARG A 75 -17.73 16.23 25.80
CA ARG A 75 -18.29 17.12 26.83
C ARG A 75 -18.40 18.56 26.37
N PHE A 76 -17.38 19.13 25.73
CA PHE A 76 -17.32 20.56 25.44
C PHE A 76 -17.93 20.95 24.10
N ILE A 77 -17.75 20.15 23.04
CA ILE A 77 -18.27 20.48 21.71
C ILE A 77 -19.80 20.66 21.71
N PRO A 78 -20.58 19.78 22.38
CA PRO A 78 -22.01 19.99 22.46
C PRO A 78 -22.43 21.19 23.31
N LEU A 79 -21.58 21.77 24.16
CA LEU A 79 -21.96 22.89 25.03
C LEU A 79 -21.73 24.27 24.38
N VAL A 80 -20.86 24.36 23.38
CA VAL A 80 -20.47 25.63 22.77
C VAL A 80 -21.39 26.01 21.60
N ILE A 81 -22.05 27.16 21.74
CA ILE A 81 -23.08 27.65 20.79
C ILE A 81 -22.50 28.68 19.80
N SER A 82 -21.48 29.45 20.22
CA SER A 82 -20.87 30.47 19.36
C SER A 82 -20.13 29.85 18.18
N GLY A 83 -20.44 30.30 16.96
CA GLY A 83 -19.84 29.78 15.73
C GLY A 83 -18.31 29.89 15.69
N VAL A 84 -17.76 31.00 16.19
CA VAL A 84 -16.30 31.22 16.25
C VAL A 84 -15.64 30.26 17.25
N GLN A 85 -16.23 30.07 18.43
CA GLN A 85 -15.71 29.15 19.43
C GLN A 85 -15.83 27.69 18.98
N ARG A 86 -16.91 27.35 18.28
CA ARG A 86 -17.10 26.01 17.69
C ARG A 86 -16.06 25.71 16.62
N LEU A 87 -15.72 26.69 15.78
CA LEU A 87 -14.62 26.56 14.82
C LEU A 87 -13.28 26.30 15.54
N SER A 88 -12.98 27.02 16.63
CA SER A 88 -11.76 26.76 17.40
C SER A 88 -11.73 25.36 18.01
N LEU A 89 -12.86 24.85 18.51
CA LEU A 89 -12.93 23.48 19.03
C LEU A 89 -12.76 22.43 17.94
N PHE A 90 -13.30 22.66 16.73
CA PHE A 90 -13.05 21.77 15.60
C PHE A 90 -11.59 21.80 15.15
N ALA A 91 -10.94 22.97 15.18
CA ALA A 91 -9.50 23.07 14.92
C ALA A 91 -8.68 22.31 15.98
N THR A 92 -9.01 22.47 17.27
CA THR A 92 -8.38 21.68 18.35
C THR A 92 -8.65 20.19 18.18
N MET A 93 -9.87 19.80 17.80
CA MET A 93 -10.22 18.42 17.54
C MET A 93 -9.40 17.84 16.39
N LEU A 94 -9.24 18.59 15.29
CA LEU A 94 -8.42 18.20 14.15
C LEU A 94 -6.95 18.00 14.55
N ILE A 95 -6.37 18.95 15.29
CA ILE A 95 -4.99 18.84 15.81
C ILE A 95 -4.86 17.59 16.68
N GLY A 96 -5.82 17.36 17.58
CA GLY A 96 -5.84 16.17 18.43
C GLY A 96 -5.97 14.87 17.62
N CYS A 97 -6.78 14.84 16.56
CA CYS A 97 -6.86 13.68 15.65
C CYS A 97 -5.50 13.41 14.99
N VAL A 98 -4.81 14.44 14.48
CA VAL A 98 -3.48 14.30 13.89
C VAL A 98 -2.48 13.78 14.91
N MET A 99 -2.50 14.29 16.15
CA MET A 99 -1.64 13.81 17.22
C MET A 99 -1.90 12.34 17.58
N ILE A 100 -3.17 11.93 17.65
CA ILE A 100 -3.53 10.53 17.93
C ILE A 100 -3.05 9.63 16.80
N VAL A 101 -3.26 10.01 15.54
CA VAL A 101 -2.80 9.23 14.37
C VAL A 101 -1.28 9.09 14.38
N ALA A 102 -0.55 10.18 14.64
CA ALA A 102 0.90 10.16 14.72
C ALA A 102 1.45 9.32 15.88
N MET A 103 0.74 9.29 17.02
CA MET A 103 1.18 8.59 18.21
C MET A 103 0.79 7.10 18.22
N SER A 104 -0.38 6.74 17.68
CA SER A 104 -0.98 5.41 17.88
C SER A 104 -1.33 4.67 16.58
N SER A 105 -1.94 5.33 15.59
CA SER A 105 -2.52 4.61 14.45
C SER A 105 -1.50 3.80 13.64
N TRP A 106 -0.26 4.27 13.47
CA TRP A 106 0.77 3.51 12.77
C TRP A 106 1.25 2.28 13.58
N LEU A 107 1.31 2.37 14.91
CA LEU A 107 1.61 1.23 15.79
C LEU A 107 0.47 0.22 15.81
N ASN A 108 -0.77 0.72 15.76
CA ASN A 108 -1.95 -0.12 15.64
C ASN A 108 -1.97 -0.86 14.29
N ALA A 109 -1.58 -0.18 13.21
CA ALA A 109 -1.41 -0.80 11.90
C ALA A 109 -0.28 -1.85 11.91
N ALA A 110 0.85 -1.55 12.58
CA ALA A 110 1.95 -2.49 12.76
C ALA A 110 1.52 -3.74 13.53
N ALA A 111 0.69 -3.60 14.56
CA ALA A 111 0.16 -4.75 15.30
C ALA A 111 -0.79 -5.62 14.47
N LEU A 112 -1.55 -5.02 13.54
CA LEU A 112 -2.51 -5.73 12.70
C LEU A 112 -1.87 -6.40 11.48
N ALA A 113 -0.87 -5.75 10.87
CA ALA A 113 -0.32 -6.14 9.57
C ALA A 113 1.20 -6.30 9.54
N GLY A 114 1.90 -6.10 10.66
CA GLY A 114 3.36 -6.11 10.74
C GLY A 114 4.00 -7.36 10.17
N SER A 115 3.49 -8.53 10.56
CA SER A 115 4.01 -9.81 10.06
C SER A 115 3.80 -9.97 8.55
N ALA A 116 2.62 -9.63 8.04
CA ALA A 116 2.34 -9.69 6.61
C ALA A 116 3.18 -8.69 5.81
N ALA A 117 3.46 -7.51 6.37
CA ALA A 117 4.33 -6.52 5.74
C ALA A 117 5.80 -6.96 5.69
N LEU A 118 6.28 -7.69 6.70
CA LEU A 118 7.59 -8.31 6.66
C LEU A 118 7.66 -9.46 5.64
N GLU A 119 6.61 -10.28 5.53
CA GLU A 119 6.51 -11.29 4.47
C GLU A 119 6.57 -10.64 3.08
N GLN A 120 5.85 -9.54 2.88
CA GLN A 120 5.92 -8.75 1.65
C GLN A 120 7.33 -8.21 1.39
N HIS A 121 8.01 -7.71 2.42
CA HIS A 121 9.38 -7.22 2.30
C HIS A 121 10.33 -8.32 1.83
N MET A 122 10.26 -9.51 2.42
CA MET A 122 11.07 -10.64 2.01
C MET A 122 10.71 -11.11 0.60
N ALA A 123 9.42 -11.17 0.24
CA ALA A 123 8.97 -11.59 -1.09
C ALA A 123 9.50 -10.67 -2.19
N VAL A 124 9.38 -9.34 -2.01
CA VAL A 124 9.91 -8.35 -2.97
C VAL A 124 11.43 -8.44 -3.06
N THR A 125 12.10 -8.60 -1.93
CA THR A 125 13.57 -8.71 -1.91
C THR A 125 14.06 -10.01 -2.57
N LEU A 126 13.33 -11.11 -2.38
CA LEU A 126 13.59 -12.39 -3.01
C LEU A 126 13.48 -12.31 -4.54
N GLN A 127 12.42 -11.66 -5.05
CA GLN A 127 12.28 -11.44 -6.48
C GLN A 127 13.49 -10.68 -7.02
N GLY A 128 13.90 -9.61 -6.33
CA GLY A 128 15.09 -8.87 -6.70
C GLY A 128 16.33 -9.76 -6.77
N TYR A 129 16.59 -10.58 -5.75
CA TYR A 129 17.74 -11.47 -5.76
C TYR A 129 17.69 -12.52 -6.87
N ALA A 130 16.50 -12.99 -7.25
CA ALA A 130 16.35 -13.89 -8.40
C ALA A 130 16.73 -13.20 -9.71
N GLU A 131 16.25 -11.96 -9.92
CA GLU A 131 16.62 -11.15 -11.08
C GLU A 131 18.13 -10.87 -11.12
N ASP A 132 18.75 -10.54 -9.97
CA ASP A 132 20.20 -10.31 -9.87
C ASP A 132 21.01 -11.56 -10.23
N LEU A 133 20.59 -12.74 -9.73
CA LEU A 133 21.25 -14.02 -10.03
C LEU A 133 21.14 -14.37 -11.52
N ASP A 134 19.96 -14.21 -12.10
CA ASP A 134 19.72 -14.49 -13.53
C ASP A 134 20.55 -13.56 -14.42
N ASN A 135 20.64 -12.27 -14.07
CA ASN A 135 21.47 -11.31 -14.79
C ASN A 135 22.96 -11.64 -14.69
N ALA A 136 23.46 -11.98 -13.49
CA ALA A 136 24.86 -12.36 -13.30
C ALA A 136 25.21 -13.64 -14.07
N HIS A 137 24.27 -14.61 -14.12
CA HIS A 137 24.45 -15.82 -14.92
C HIS A 137 24.45 -15.52 -16.42
N ALA A 138 23.56 -14.65 -16.90
CA ALA A 138 23.53 -14.21 -18.29
C ALA A 138 24.84 -13.53 -18.70
N ASN A 139 25.40 -12.66 -17.85
CA ASN A 139 26.71 -12.04 -18.05
C ASN A 139 27.82 -13.11 -18.17
N ALA A 140 27.85 -14.09 -17.27
CA ALA A 140 28.81 -15.19 -17.32
C ALA A 140 28.67 -16.06 -18.59
N LEU A 141 27.44 -16.28 -19.08
CA LEU A 141 27.19 -17.01 -20.33
C LEU A 141 27.60 -16.22 -21.57
N ALA A 142 27.51 -14.89 -21.55
CA ALA A 142 27.91 -14.04 -22.67
C ALA A 142 29.39 -14.25 -23.03
N SER A 143 30.27 -14.35 -22.03
CA SER A 143 31.69 -14.68 -22.20
C SER A 143 31.95 -16.07 -22.78
N GLN A 144 31.04 -17.03 -22.57
CA GLN A 144 31.13 -18.37 -23.14
C GLN A 144 30.81 -18.40 -24.64
N SER A 145 30.09 -17.41 -25.16
CA SER A 145 29.80 -17.29 -26.60
C SER A 145 31.07 -17.11 -27.44
N LEU A 146 32.18 -16.70 -26.82
CA LEU A 146 33.49 -16.54 -27.45
C LEU A 146 34.21 -17.88 -27.69
N LEU A 147 33.83 -18.95 -26.96
CA LEU A 147 34.52 -20.24 -27.00
C LEU A 147 34.60 -20.83 -28.42
N PRO A 148 33.51 -20.93 -29.20
CA PRO A 148 33.56 -21.52 -30.54
C PRO A 148 34.49 -20.75 -31.49
N ASP A 149 34.59 -19.44 -31.33
CA ASP A 149 35.47 -18.61 -32.17
C ASP A 149 36.94 -18.77 -31.78
N VAL A 150 37.24 -18.90 -30.48
CA VAL A 150 38.59 -19.22 -29.99
C VAL A 150 39.02 -20.63 -30.44
N GLU A 151 38.15 -21.63 -30.34
CA GLU A 151 38.42 -22.99 -30.82
C GLU A 151 38.65 -23.05 -32.33
N ARG A 152 37.81 -22.34 -33.10
CA ARG A 152 37.96 -22.25 -34.56
C ARG A 152 39.28 -21.59 -34.94
N ALA A 153 39.69 -20.53 -34.23
CA ALA A 153 40.98 -19.88 -34.43
C ALA A 153 42.15 -20.84 -34.10
N ALA A 154 42.08 -21.56 -32.97
CA ALA A 154 43.08 -22.53 -32.55
C ALA A 154 43.27 -23.64 -33.60
N ALA A 155 42.17 -24.20 -34.11
CA ALA A 155 42.17 -25.24 -35.13
C ALA A 155 42.74 -24.73 -36.47
N ARG A 156 42.41 -23.50 -36.86
CA ARG A 156 42.94 -22.88 -38.08
C ARG A 156 44.46 -22.69 -38.01
N PHE A 157 44.98 -22.21 -36.88
CA PHE A 157 46.44 -22.09 -36.71
C PHE A 157 47.15 -23.45 -36.69
N ALA A 158 46.54 -24.47 -36.06
CA ALA A 158 47.07 -25.83 -36.07
C ALA A 158 47.14 -26.42 -37.49
N ALA A 159 46.07 -26.25 -38.27
CA ALA A 159 46.00 -26.73 -39.65
C ALA A 159 47.04 -26.02 -40.53
N LEU A 160 47.14 -24.69 -40.45
CA LEU A 160 48.15 -23.93 -41.19
C LEU A 160 49.58 -24.34 -40.81
N ALA A 161 49.84 -24.64 -39.53
CA ALA A 161 51.14 -25.14 -39.08
C ALA A 161 51.45 -26.53 -39.65
N GLN A 162 50.45 -27.41 -39.76
CA GLN A 162 50.60 -28.75 -40.32
C GLN A 162 50.83 -28.71 -41.83
N ASP A 163 49.99 -27.97 -42.57
CA ASP A 163 50.10 -27.82 -44.02
C ASP A 163 51.46 -27.25 -44.42
N GLU A 164 51.95 -26.26 -43.68
CA GLU A 164 53.29 -25.69 -43.89
C GLU A 164 54.41 -26.70 -43.60
N ARG A 165 54.27 -27.50 -42.54
CA ARG A 165 55.26 -28.53 -42.18
C ARG A 165 55.35 -29.63 -43.24
N GLU A 166 54.22 -30.13 -43.73
CA GLU A 166 54.13 -31.28 -44.63
C GLU A 166 54.36 -30.92 -46.10
N SER A 167 53.84 -29.78 -46.54
CA SER A 167 53.82 -29.42 -47.96
C SER A 167 54.60 -28.14 -48.28
N GLY A 168 54.92 -27.32 -47.27
CA GLY A 168 55.45 -25.97 -47.49
C GLY A 168 54.42 -25.08 -48.19
N ALA A 169 53.12 -25.28 -47.94
CA ALA A 169 52.03 -24.61 -48.65
C ALA A 169 52.14 -23.08 -48.68
N LEU A 170 52.71 -22.48 -47.64
CA LEU A 170 52.87 -21.04 -47.49
C LEU A 170 54.22 -20.57 -48.04
N THR A 171 55.35 -21.18 -47.63
CA THR A 171 56.69 -20.69 -48.01
C THR A 171 57.30 -21.33 -49.26
N GLY A 172 56.67 -22.40 -49.77
CA GLY A 172 57.18 -23.23 -50.86
C GLY A 172 58.27 -24.22 -50.43
N THR A 173 58.57 -24.32 -49.13
CA THR A 173 59.58 -25.23 -48.58
C THR A 173 59.03 -26.03 -47.41
N GLN A 174 59.21 -27.34 -47.43
CA GLN A 174 58.77 -28.23 -46.35
C GLN A 174 59.69 -28.14 -45.13
N GLY A 175 59.14 -28.34 -43.93
CA GLY A 175 59.90 -28.46 -42.69
C GLY A 175 59.38 -27.62 -41.53
N SER A 176 59.98 -27.81 -40.35
CA SER A 176 59.60 -27.12 -39.11
C SER A 176 60.31 -25.76 -38.97
N GLY A 177 60.08 -24.86 -39.93
CA GLY A 177 60.64 -23.51 -39.93
C GLY A 177 60.00 -22.57 -38.89
N SER A 178 60.46 -21.32 -38.91
CA SER A 178 59.96 -20.23 -38.05
C SER A 178 58.44 -20.03 -38.13
N VAL A 179 57.86 -20.12 -39.33
CA VAL A 179 56.41 -19.99 -39.59
C VAL A 179 55.62 -21.06 -38.82
N VAL A 180 56.08 -22.32 -38.89
CA VAL A 180 55.45 -23.45 -38.21
C VAL A 180 55.52 -23.29 -36.69
N GLN A 181 56.66 -22.82 -36.16
CA GLN A 181 56.81 -22.59 -34.72
C GLN A 181 55.84 -21.52 -34.22
N LEU A 182 55.71 -20.40 -34.94
CA LEU A 182 54.80 -19.33 -34.56
C LEU A 182 53.33 -19.78 -34.62
N LEU A 183 52.91 -20.42 -35.73
CA LEU A 183 51.54 -20.92 -35.86
C LEU A 183 51.20 -21.96 -34.79
N SER A 184 52.16 -22.83 -34.45
CA SER A 184 52.00 -23.80 -33.36
C SER A 184 51.86 -23.10 -32.01
N GLN A 185 52.67 -22.07 -31.73
CA GLN A 185 52.58 -21.27 -30.51
C GLN A 185 51.21 -20.58 -30.39
N MET A 186 50.73 -19.95 -31.47
CA MET A 186 49.42 -19.29 -31.47
C MET A 186 48.28 -20.29 -31.22
N SER A 187 48.35 -21.47 -31.85
CA SER A 187 47.38 -22.55 -31.60
C SER A 187 47.39 -23.00 -30.15
N THR A 188 48.57 -23.18 -29.53
CA THR A 188 48.67 -23.53 -28.10
C THR A 188 48.08 -22.44 -27.20
N GLN A 189 48.36 -21.17 -27.46
CA GLN A 189 47.80 -20.06 -26.68
C GLN A 189 46.27 -20.00 -26.77
N MET A 190 45.70 -20.16 -27.97
CA MET A 190 44.25 -20.21 -28.15
C MET A 190 43.61 -21.44 -27.51
N THR A 191 44.28 -22.60 -27.56
CA THR A 191 43.82 -23.82 -26.88
C THR A 191 43.82 -23.65 -25.36
N GLN A 192 44.84 -22.98 -24.81
CA GLN A 192 44.89 -22.65 -23.38
C GLN A 192 43.75 -21.70 -22.99
N LEU A 193 43.48 -20.67 -23.81
CA LEU A 193 42.37 -19.76 -23.59
C LEU A 193 41.02 -20.48 -23.64
N ALA A 194 40.81 -21.37 -24.62
CA ALA A 194 39.61 -22.21 -24.71
C ALA A 194 39.43 -23.08 -23.45
N GLY A 195 40.53 -23.66 -22.93
CA GLY A 195 40.52 -24.39 -21.66
C GLY A 195 40.10 -23.52 -20.47
N THR A 196 40.59 -22.28 -20.38
CA THR A 196 40.16 -21.32 -19.35
C THR A 196 38.69 -20.96 -19.48
N ILE A 197 38.20 -20.72 -20.70
CA ILE A 197 36.77 -20.43 -20.95
C ILE A 197 35.89 -21.62 -20.54
N SER A 198 36.30 -22.85 -20.87
CA SER A 198 35.56 -24.06 -20.49
C SER A 198 35.54 -24.28 -18.98
N GLY A 199 36.66 -24.02 -18.27
CA GLY A 199 36.70 -24.14 -16.81
C GLY A 199 35.80 -23.11 -16.11
N SER A 200 35.83 -21.86 -16.58
CA SER A 200 34.94 -20.78 -16.10
C SER A 200 33.45 -21.15 -16.28
N ARG A 201 33.10 -21.85 -17.38
CA ARG A 201 31.72 -22.34 -17.59
C ARG A 201 31.26 -23.33 -16.53
N GLU A 202 32.11 -24.29 -16.16
CA GLU A 202 31.78 -25.28 -15.12
C GLU A 202 31.60 -24.60 -13.76
N GLU A 203 32.48 -23.65 -13.43
CA GLU A 203 32.41 -22.85 -12.21
C GLU A 203 31.13 -21.99 -12.16
N ALA A 204 30.81 -21.27 -13.25
CA ALA A 204 29.60 -20.46 -13.34
C ALA A 204 28.32 -21.30 -13.21
N ALA A 205 28.28 -22.50 -13.78
CA ALA A 205 27.16 -23.43 -13.64
C ALA A 205 26.99 -23.93 -12.19
N ALA A 206 28.10 -24.22 -11.50
CA ALA A 206 28.07 -24.63 -10.10
C ALA A 206 27.60 -23.48 -9.18
N LEU A 207 28.07 -22.26 -9.40
CA LEU A 207 27.64 -21.07 -8.65
C LEU A 207 26.16 -20.77 -8.88
N PHE A 208 25.68 -20.87 -10.13
CA PHE A 208 24.26 -20.66 -10.42
C PHE A 208 23.36 -21.72 -9.75
N ALA A 209 23.81 -22.97 -9.68
CA ALA A 209 23.11 -24.01 -8.94
C ALA A 209 23.05 -23.71 -7.43
N ASP A 210 24.17 -23.33 -6.80
CA ASP A 210 24.18 -22.93 -5.38
C ASP A 210 23.26 -21.72 -5.12
N GLY A 211 23.30 -20.71 -5.99
CA GLY A 211 22.40 -19.57 -5.93
C GLY A 211 20.92 -19.96 -6.06
N SER A 212 20.60 -20.89 -6.96
CA SER A 212 19.24 -21.39 -7.18
C SER A 212 18.70 -22.16 -5.98
N ASP A 213 19.55 -22.97 -5.33
CA ASP A 213 19.21 -23.71 -4.12
C ASP A 213 18.95 -22.74 -2.94
N ARG A 214 19.77 -21.69 -2.79
CA ARG A 214 19.54 -20.62 -1.80
C ARG A 214 18.23 -19.88 -2.04
N LEU A 215 17.94 -19.52 -3.29
CA LEU A 215 16.64 -18.93 -3.66
C LEU A 215 15.47 -19.86 -3.32
N ALA A 216 15.64 -21.18 -3.42
CA ALA A 216 14.63 -22.15 -3.02
C ALA A 216 14.40 -22.13 -1.50
N THR A 217 15.48 -22.14 -0.71
CA THR A 217 15.41 -21.98 0.75
C THR A 217 14.74 -20.66 1.14
N MET A 218 15.10 -19.56 0.48
CA MET A 218 14.47 -18.26 0.72
C MET A 218 12.97 -18.27 0.36
N ARG A 219 12.55 -18.94 -0.72
CA ARG A 219 11.13 -19.14 -1.06
C ARG A 219 10.38 -19.93 0.00
N GLU A 220 11.01 -20.96 0.58
CA GLU A 220 10.44 -21.70 1.70
C GLU A 220 10.29 -20.81 2.94
N LEU A 221 11.32 -20.01 3.26
CA LEU A 221 11.27 -19.06 4.37
C LEU A 221 10.17 -18.01 4.20
N VAL A 222 9.86 -17.57 2.98
CA VAL A 222 8.77 -16.60 2.71
C VAL A 222 7.39 -17.25 2.77
N SER A 223 7.25 -18.51 2.35
CA SER A 223 5.94 -19.17 2.23
C SER A 223 5.50 -19.95 3.49
N THR A 224 6.44 -20.35 4.34
CA THR A 224 6.15 -21.16 5.53
C THR A 224 5.28 -20.39 6.53
N PRO A 225 4.12 -20.90 6.97
CA PRO A 225 3.33 -20.21 7.99
C PRO A 225 4.02 -20.26 9.36
N GLY A 226 3.88 -19.20 10.18
CA GLY A 226 4.40 -19.20 11.55
C GLY A 226 4.94 -17.84 12.00
N GLN A 227 5.76 -17.85 13.06
CA GLN A 227 6.40 -16.63 13.56
C GLN A 227 7.37 -16.06 12.52
N ILE A 228 7.22 -14.76 12.24
CA ILE A 228 7.95 -14.11 11.16
C ILE A 228 9.39 -13.74 11.53
N GLU A 229 9.66 -13.42 12.80
CA GLU A 229 10.97 -12.90 13.23
C GLU A 229 12.11 -13.91 13.00
N PRO A 230 12.03 -15.19 13.45
CA PRO A 230 13.10 -16.15 13.20
C PRO A 230 13.28 -16.47 11.71
N ARG A 231 12.20 -16.40 10.94
CA ARG A 231 12.22 -16.61 9.48
C ARG A 231 12.93 -15.45 8.78
N ALA A 232 12.68 -14.21 9.19
CA ALA A 232 13.35 -13.03 8.67
C ALA A 232 14.85 -13.05 8.99
N ASP A 233 15.24 -13.49 10.18
CA ASP A 233 16.65 -13.67 10.55
C ASP A 233 17.35 -14.72 9.68
N ALA A 234 16.70 -15.87 9.45
CA ALA A 234 17.21 -16.90 8.55
C ALA A 234 17.29 -16.40 7.09
N PHE A 235 16.29 -15.62 6.65
CA PHE A 235 16.26 -15.03 5.31
C PHE A 235 17.43 -14.05 5.13
N GLN A 236 17.74 -13.25 6.14
CA GLN A 236 18.89 -12.37 6.14
C GLN A 236 20.20 -13.15 5.98
N ALA A 237 20.35 -14.28 6.68
CA ALA A 237 21.54 -15.12 6.54
C ALA A 237 21.70 -15.65 5.10
N GLU A 238 20.61 -16.16 4.51
CA GLU A 238 20.63 -16.61 3.11
C GLU A 238 20.88 -15.47 2.13
N ALA A 239 20.32 -14.29 2.35
CA ALA A 239 20.53 -13.12 1.51
C ALA A 239 22.01 -12.70 1.44
N VAL A 240 22.73 -12.79 2.57
CA VAL A 240 24.18 -12.52 2.61
C VAL A 240 24.94 -13.57 1.79
N GLN A 241 24.60 -14.85 1.93
CA GLN A 241 25.27 -15.93 1.19
C GLN A 241 24.99 -15.82 -0.31
N LEU A 242 23.73 -15.56 -0.69
CA LEU A 242 23.36 -15.37 -2.09
C LEU A 242 24.05 -14.16 -2.71
N SER A 243 24.19 -13.06 -1.96
CA SER A 243 24.96 -11.90 -2.42
C SER A 243 26.42 -12.26 -2.69
N ALA A 244 27.02 -13.14 -1.88
CA ALA A 244 28.38 -13.62 -2.10
C ALA A 244 28.47 -14.52 -3.34
N VAL A 245 27.48 -15.38 -3.59
CA VAL A 245 27.40 -16.21 -4.80
C VAL A 245 27.27 -15.34 -6.05
N ILE A 246 26.39 -14.33 -6.05
CA ILE A 246 26.23 -13.39 -7.18
C ILE A 246 27.54 -12.65 -7.43
N ALA A 247 28.21 -12.18 -6.37
CA ALA A 247 29.50 -11.51 -6.50
C ALA A 247 30.61 -12.44 -7.02
N ALA A 248 30.59 -13.73 -6.64
CA ALA A 248 31.52 -14.72 -7.18
C ALA A 248 31.24 -15.00 -8.66
N LEU A 249 29.98 -15.08 -9.06
CA LEU A 249 29.56 -15.32 -10.45
C LEU A 249 30.00 -14.19 -11.38
N GLU A 250 29.87 -12.93 -10.94
CA GLU A 250 30.40 -11.76 -11.65
C GLU A 250 31.95 -11.78 -11.74
N GLN A 251 32.65 -12.36 -10.75
CA GLN A 251 34.10 -12.51 -10.79
C GLN A 251 34.58 -13.66 -11.70
N THR A 252 33.69 -14.60 -12.04
CA THR A 252 33.98 -15.68 -13.00
C THR A 252 34.02 -15.17 -14.44
N ASP A 253 33.66 -13.90 -14.68
CA ASP A 253 33.77 -13.30 -16.01
C ASP A 253 35.22 -13.23 -16.51
N ILE A 254 35.42 -13.81 -17.69
CA ILE A 254 36.69 -13.97 -18.38
C ILE A 254 36.84 -12.99 -19.56
N ALA A 255 35.86 -12.14 -19.85
CA ALA A 255 35.90 -11.22 -20.99
C ALA A 255 37.17 -10.35 -20.97
N ALA A 256 37.57 -9.85 -19.80
CA ALA A 256 38.81 -9.09 -19.63
C ALA A 256 40.07 -9.93 -19.96
N SER A 257 40.08 -11.20 -19.56
CA SER A 257 41.18 -12.13 -19.87
C SER A 257 41.24 -12.47 -21.36
N VAL A 258 40.09 -12.67 -22.01
CA VAL A 258 40.00 -12.90 -23.46
C VAL A 258 40.47 -11.68 -24.24
N LYS A 259 40.02 -10.47 -23.87
CA LYS A 259 40.49 -9.21 -24.47
C LYS A 259 42.01 -9.07 -24.38
N ARG A 260 42.58 -9.35 -23.20
CA ARG A 260 44.03 -9.29 -22.98
C ARG A 260 44.76 -10.32 -23.85
N ALA A 261 44.33 -11.57 -23.86
CA ALA A 261 44.92 -12.62 -24.68
C ALA A 261 44.84 -12.29 -26.19
N ALA A 262 43.72 -11.75 -26.66
CA ALA A 262 43.55 -11.34 -28.05
C ALA A 262 44.46 -10.15 -28.43
N THR A 263 44.65 -9.20 -27.51
CA THR A 263 45.59 -8.08 -27.69
C THR A 263 47.03 -8.58 -27.74
N ASP A 264 47.42 -9.45 -26.80
CA ASP A 264 48.75 -10.04 -26.72
C ASP A 264 49.07 -10.92 -27.95
N LEU A 265 48.06 -11.56 -28.55
CA LEU A 265 48.23 -12.35 -29.78
C LEU A 265 48.72 -11.50 -30.97
N SER A 266 48.20 -10.27 -31.11
CA SER A 266 48.62 -9.33 -32.16
C SER A 266 50.00 -8.70 -31.86
N ALA A 267 50.23 -8.33 -30.59
CA ALA A 267 51.46 -7.66 -30.17
C ALA A 267 52.65 -8.62 -30.04
N GLY A 268 52.40 -9.87 -29.69
CA GLY A 268 53.39 -10.93 -29.52
C GLY A 268 53.95 -11.49 -30.82
N PHE A 269 53.45 -11.03 -31.98
CA PHE A 269 54.00 -11.37 -33.28
C PHE A 269 55.39 -10.72 -33.45
N ILE A 270 56.43 -11.46 -33.08
CA ILE A 270 57.82 -11.16 -33.44
C ILE A 270 58.16 -12.07 -34.62
N ALA A 271 58.28 -11.50 -35.81
CA ALA A 271 58.71 -12.26 -36.99
C ALA A 271 60.10 -12.87 -36.71
N PRO A 272 60.24 -14.20 -36.63
CA PRO A 272 61.56 -14.80 -36.43
C PRO A 272 62.43 -14.51 -37.65
N VAL A 273 63.73 -14.28 -37.42
CA VAL A 273 64.68 -14.02 -38.52
C VAL A 273 64.64 -15.18 -39.51
N ALA A 274 64.39 -14.89 -40.78
CA ALA A 274 64.31 -15.90 -41.83
C ALA A 274 65.65 -16.66 -41.96
N ASP A 275 65.67 -17.95 -41.61
CA ASP A 275 66.87 -18.81 -41.68
C ASP A 275 67.22 -19.28 -43.11
N GLY A 276 66.60 -18.68 -44.13
CA GLY A 276 66.85 -19.00 -45.53
C GLY A 276 68.19 -18.48 -46.01
N ARG A 277 69.23 -19.33 -46.04
CA ARG A 277 70.55 -19.02 -46.65
C ARG A 277 70.52 -18.77 -48.17
N VAL A 278 69.33 -18.63 -48.78
CA VAL A 278 69.09 -18.35 -50.20
C VAL A 278 68.06 -17.21 -50.28
N GLY A 279 68.44 -16.06 -50.84
CA GLY A 279 67.69 -14.79 -50.74
C GLY A 279 66.23 -14.83 -51.21
N ASP A 280 65.86 -15.76 -52.08
CA ASP A 280 64.49 -15.90 -52.60
C ASP A 280 63.53 -16.57 -51.58
N LEU A 281 64.03 -17.46 -50.72
CA LEU A 281 63.22 -18.08 -49.65
C LEU A 281 62.93 -17.09 -48.52
N ALA A 282 63.91 -16.28 -48.14
CA ALA A 282 63.75 -15.28 -47.10
C ALA A 282 62.71 -14.21 -47.48
N VAL A 283 62.66 -13.81 -48.75
CA VAL A 283 61.65 -12.86 -49.27
C VAL A 283 60.24 -13.48 -49.22
N ARG A 284 60.07 -14.72 -49.66
CA ARG A 284 58.77 -15.42 -49.56
C ARG A 284 58.32 -15.61 -48.11
N GLN A 285 59.23 -16.01 -47.23
CA GLN A 285 58.95 -16.15 -45.80
C GLN A 285 58.47 -14.83 -45.20
N ASN A 286 59.13 -13.71 -45.49
CA ASN A 286 58.70 -12.39 -45.01
C ASN A 286 57.29 -12.02 -45.52
N GLN A 287 57.00 -12.29 -46.79
CA GLN A 287 55.70 -11.95 -47.40
C GLN A 287 54.55 -12.81 -46.86
N VAL A 288 54.81 -14.11 -46.63
CA VAL A 288 53.91 -15.01 -45.92
C VAL A 288 53.70 -14.55 -44.49
N MET A 289 54.78 -14.19 -43.79
CA MET A 289 54.69 -13.72 -42.41
C MET A 289 53.84 -12.46 -42.31
N GLU A 290 53.97 -11.51 -43.23
CA GLU A 290 53.14 -10.31 -43.29
C GLU A 290 51.65 -10.65 -43.51
N THR A 291 51.36 -11.64 -44.36
CA THR A 291 49.98 -12.10 -44.63
C THR A 291 49.37 -12.79 -43.40
N VAL A 292 50.15 -13.67 -42.75
CA VAL A 292 49.75 -14.32 -41.50
C VAL A 292 49.53 -13.29 -40.41
N ARG A 293 50.43 -12.30 -40.28
CA ARG A 293 50.30 -11.19 -39.34
C ARG A 293 48.99 -10.43 -39.55
N SER A 294 48.70 -10.01 -40.79
CA SER A 294 47.45 -9.31 -41.11
C SER A 294 46.21 -10.14 -40.78
N SER A 295 46.24 -11.45 -41.02
CA SER A 295 45.13 -12.35 -40.66
C SER A 295 44.99 -12.53 -39.14
N VAL A 296 46.10 -12.57 -38.39
CA VAL A 296 46.10 -12.64 -36.93
C VAL A 296 45.54 -11.35 -36.36
N ASP A 297 46.01 -10.20 -36.84
CA ASP A 297 45.56 -8.87 -36.41
C ASP A 297 44.04 -8.71 -36.60
N ALA A 298 43.51 -9.10 -37.76
CA ALA A 298 42.07 -9.05 -38.03
C ALA A 298 41.27 -9.96 -37.06
N GLN A 299 41.76 -11.16 -36.78
CA GLN A 299 41.09 -12.10 -35.87
C GLN A 299 41.14 -11.61 -34.41
N SER A 300 42.30 -11.10 -33.98
CA SER A 300 42.49 -10.47 -32.68
C SER A 300 41.56 -9.29 -32.49
N MET A 301 41.41 -8.41 -33.48
CA MET A 301 40.49 -7.28 -33.42
C MET A 301 39.03 -7.72 -33.27
N ALA A 302 38.61 -8.79 -33.97
CA ALA A 302 37.26 -9.33 -33.82
C ALA A 302 37.00 -9.87 -32.41
N LEU A 303 37.95 -10.62 -31.85
CA LEU A 303 37.86 -11.14 -30.47
C LEU A 303 37.88 -10.01 -29.43
N VAL A 304 38.70 -8.97 -29.62
CA VAL A 304 38.71 -7.78 -28.76
C VAL A 304 37.37 -7.06 -28.82
N ALA A 305 36.80 -6.85 -30.01
CA ALA A 305 35.51 -6.18 -30.17
C ALA A 305 34.38 -6.96 -29.48
N ALA A 306 34.36 -8.29 -29.63
CA ALA A 306 33.37 -9.13 -28.97
C ALA A 306 33.52 -9.13 -27.44
N ALA A 307 34.77 -9.16 -26.94
CA ALA A 307 35.03 -9.04 -25.51
C ALA A 307 34.66 -7.64 -24.96
N ASP A 308 34.86 -6.57 -25.75
CA ASP A 308 34.47 -5.21 -25.39
C ASP A 308 32.96 -5.03 -25.32
N GLU A 309 32.20 -5.67 -26.22
CA GLU A 309 30.74 -5.68 -26.16
C GLU A 309 30.23 -6.34 -24.87
N ILE A 310 30.86 -7.43 -24.45
CA ILE A 310 30.53 -8.12 -23.20
C ILE A 310 30.90 -7.25 -21.99
N LEU A 311 32.10 -6.67 -21.97
CA LEU A 311 32.54 -5.77 -20.89
C LEU A 311 31.73 -4.47 -20.80
N ALA A 312 31.04 -4.08 -21.86
CA ALA A 312 30.13 -2.94 -21.86
C ALA A 312 28.75 -3.26 -21.25
N SER A 313 28.46 -4.55 -21.00
CA SER A 313 27.23 -4.96 -20.34
C SER A 313 27.21 -4.44 -18.89
N PRO A 314 26.04 -4.03 -18.38
CA PRO A 314 25.94 -3.51 -17.02
C PRO A 314 26.24 -4.62 -16.00
N SER A 315 27.16 -4.34 -15.08
CA SER A 315 27.45 -5.23 -13.94
C SER A 315 26.25 -5.26 -12.99
N VAL A 316 26.01 -6.42 -12.38
CA VAL A 316 24.95 -6.55 -11.38
C VAL A 316 25.36 -5.82 -10.09
N GLU A 317 24.55 -4.85 -9.67
CA GLU A 317 24.79 -4.14 -8.41
C GLU A 317 24.55 -5.08 -7.21
N GLN A 318 25.45 -5.04 -6.23
CA GLN A 318 25.30 -5.85 -5.03
C GLN A 318 24.14 -5.34 -4.18
N ARG A 319 23.01 -6.06 -4.23
CA ARG A 319 21.87 -5.77 -3.36
C ARG A 319 22.19 -6.14 -1.92
N ARG A 320 22.07 -5.15 -1.03
CA ARG A 320 22.16 -5.36 0.42
C ARG A 320 20.76 -5.55 1.01
N PHE A 321 20.53 -6.69 1.66
CA PHE A 321 19.35 -6.87 2.50
C PHE A 321 19.41 -5.91 3.70
N VAL A 322 18.36 -5.11 3.89
CA VAL A 322 18.22 -4.19 5.02
C VAL A 322 17.08 -4.72 5.89
N PRO A 323 17.35 -5.28 7.08
CA PRO A 323 16.29 -5.75 7.96
C PRO A 323 15.40 -4.58 8.35
N LEU A 324 14.10 -4.84 8.42
CA LEU A 324 13.08 -3.88 8.86
C LEU A 324 12.38 -4.42 10.10
N SER A 325 12.01 -3.52 10.99
CA SER A 325 11.01 -3.83 12.00
C SER A 325 9.63 -3.98 11.37
N SER A 326 8.72 -4.66 12.07
CA SER A 326 7.32 -4.79 11.65
C SER A 326 6.66 -3.44 11.36
N ALA A 327 6.99 -2.40 12.14
CA ALA A 327 6.38 -1.09 11.98
C ALA A 327 6.96 -0.32 10.78
N GLU A 328 8.27 -0.42 10.54
CA GLU A 328 8.89 0.14 9.33
C GLU A 328 8.39 -0.54 8.06
N ALA A 329 8.19 -1.85 8.10
CA ALA A 329 7.64 -2.60 6.97
C ALA A 329 6.23 -2.11 6.61
N VAL A 330 5.35 -1.91 7.60
CA VAL A 330 3.99 -1.39 7.36
C VAL A 330 3.97 0.04 6.80
N ILE A 331 4.96 0.87 7.17
CA ILE A 331 5.11 2.21 6.59
C ILE A 331 5.63 2.11 5.16
N ARG A 332 6.65 1.29 4.90
CA ARG A 332 7.24 1.11 3.56
C ARG A 332 6.23 0.54 2.57
N TYR A 333 5.44 -0.44 2.98
CA TYR A 333 4.44 -1.13 2.14
C TYR A 333 3.00 -0.67 2.44
N TRP A 334 2.81 0.58 2.88
CA TRP A 334 1.51 1.07 3.36
C TRP A 334 0.37 0.90 2.34
N SER A 335 0.67 0.99 1.05
CA SER A 335 -0.31 0.85 -0.04
C SER A 335 -0.94 -0.54 -0.09
N ASP A 336 -0.20 -1.57 0.33
CA ASP A 336 -0.64 -2.96 0.27
C ASP A 336 -1.53 -3.31 1.47
N PHE A 337 -1.47 -2.48 2.53
CA PHE A 337 -2.17 -2.69 3.80
C PHE A 337 -3.19 -1.58 4.12
N ILE A 338 -3.78 -0.95 3.10
CA ILE A 338 -4.84 0.07 3.26
C ILE A 338 -5.96 -0.37 4.21
N PRO A 339 -6.51 -1.61 4.15
CA PRO A 339 -7.54 -2.03 5.09
C PRO A 339 -7.09 -2.01 6.56
N SER A 340 -5.84 -2.41 6.82
CA SER A 340 -5.26 -2.41 8.17
C SER A 340 -5.02 -0.99 8.68
N TRP A 341 -4.54 -0.10 7.83
CA TRP A 341 -4.42 1.34 8.13
C TRP A 341 -5.78 1.98 8.39
N ALA A 342 -6.78 1.69 7.55
CA ALA A 342 -8.13 2.18 7.74
C ALA A 342 -8.73 1.68 9.06
N GLY A 343 -8.53 0.40 9.40
CA GLY A 343 -8.94 -0.17 10.68
C GLY A 343 -8.26 0.52 11.87
N ALA A 344 -6.94 0.69 11.82
CA ALA A 344 -6.16 1.34 12.87
C ALA A 344 -6.58 2.80 13.11
N ILE A 345 -6.70 3.59 12.04
CA ILE A 345 -7.18 4.98 12.10
C ILE A 345 -8.63 5.02 12.59
N SER A 346 -9.47 4.08 12.16
CA SER A 346 -10.87 4.01 12.58
C SER A 346 -10.99 3.75 14.07
N ILE A 347 -10.21 2.84 14.66
CA ILE A 347 -10.23 2.58 16.11
C ILE A 347 -9.96 3.88 16.90
N ASP A 348 -9.00 4.67 16.42
CA ASP A 348 -8.58 5.90 17.08
C ASP A 348 -9.58 7.07 16.88
N LEU A 349 -10.20 7.16 15.69
CA LEU A 349 -11.00 8.32 15.26
C LEU A 349 -12.52 8.06 15.21
N LEU A 350 -13.01 6.85 15.44
CA LEU A 350 -14.46 6.55 15.54
C LEU A 350 -15.18 7.51 16.52
N PRO A 351 -14.59 7.93 17.66
CA PRO A 351 -15.25 8.87 18.54
C PRO A 351 -15.60 10.23 17.91
N VAL A 352 -15.01 10.63 16.77
CA VAL A 352 -15.47 11.80 15.98
C VAL A 352 -16.96 11.68 15.66
N VAL A 353 -17.41 10.49 15.23
CA VAL A 353 -18.81 10.25 14.88
C VAL A 353 -19.69 10.41 16.11
N LEU A 354 -19.26 9.90 17.27
CA LEU A 354 -19.98 10.05 18.54
C LEU A 354 -20.12 11.53 18.93
N VAL A 355 -19.04 12.30 18.82
CA VAL A 355 -19.05 13.75 19.08
C VAL A 355 -20.05 14.46 18.17
N LEU A 356 -20.05 14.16 16.86
CA LEU A 356 -20.96 14.78 15.91
C LEU A 356 -22.42 14.43 16.18
N VAL A 357 -22.72 13.17 16.51
CA VAL A 357 -24.07 12.73 16.89
C VAL A 357 -24.53 13.43 18.16
N LEU A 358 -23.70 13.45 19.21
CA LEU A 358 -24.01 14.14 20.48
C LEU A 358 -24.24 15.64 20.27
N MET A 359 -23.46 16.27 19.40
CA MET A 359 -23.62 17.68 19.05
C MET A 359 -24.97 17.95 18.38
N ILE A 360 -25.38 17.12 17.42
CA ILE A 360 -26.68 17.25 16.73
C ILE A 360 -27.84 17.03 17.70
N VAL A 361 -27.79 15.99 18.53
CA VAL A 361 -28.84 15.68 19.51
C VAL A 361 -28.98 16.82 20.53
N ASN A 362 -27.88 17.36 21.05
CA ASN A 362 -27.93 18.48 21.98
C ASN A 362 -28.43 19.78 21.33
N ASP A 363 -28.14 20.02 20.04
CA ASP A 363 -28.72 21.15 19.30
C ASP A 363 -30.24 21.01 19.15
N ALA A 364 -30.71 19.81 18.79
CA ALA A 364 -32.14 19.51 18.68
C ALA A 364 -32.88 19.67 20.02
N MET A 365 -32.33 19.13 21.11
CA MET A 365 -32.90 19.29 22.46
C MET A 365 -32.97 20.75 22.88
N ARG A 366 -31.95 21.57 22.55
CA ARG A 366 -31.97 23.00 22.86
C ARG A 366 -33.04 23.75 22.10
N ARG A 367 -33.20 23.49 20.80
CA ARG A 367 -34.28 24.10 20.00
C ARG A 367 -35.65 23.77 20.58
N GLU A 368 -35.88 22.50 20.95
CA GLU A 368 -37.13 22.13 21.62
C GLU A 368 -37.31 22.82 22.98
N ALA A 369 -36.25 22.93 23.79
CA ALA A 369 -36.30 23.64 25.06
C ALA A 369 -36.60 25.14 24.89
N GLU A 370 -36.07 25.78 23.85
CA GLU A 370 -36.41 27.18 23.50
C GLU A 370 -37.89 27.32 23.14
N THR A 371 -38.45 26.40 22.34
CA THR A 371 -39.89 26.42 22.03
C THR A 371 -40.78 26.19 23.26
N LEU A 372 -40.34 25.36 24.21
CA LEU A 372 -41.05 25.13 25.47
C LEU A 372 -40.95 26.35 26.40
N LYS A 373 -39.82 27.06 26.41
CA LYS A 373 -39.63 28.27 27.20
C LYS A 373 -40.54 29.40 26.73
N GLU A 374 -40.73 29.55 25.41
CA GLU A 374 -41.74 30.47 24.86
C GLU A 374 -43.16 30.13 25.34
N ALA A 375 -43.48 28.84 25.47
CA ALA A 375 -44.77 28.38 26.00
C ALA A 375 -44.92 28.56 27.52
N GLU A 376 -43.82 28.47 28.29
CA GLU A 376 -43.82 28.67 29.75
C GLU A 376 -43.80 30.15 30.16
N THR A 377 -43.38 31.07 29.29
CA THR A 377 -43.39 32.52 29.56
C THR A 377 -44.72 33.20 29.27
N ILE A 378 -45.87 32.56 29.56
CA ILE A 378 -47.12 33.31 29.66
C ILE A 378 -47.01 34.21 30.89
N THR A 379 -46.81 35.50 30.65
CA THR A 379 -46.73 36.47 31.73
C THR A 379 -48.06 36.50 32.50
N ALA A 380 -48.04 36.78 33.80
CA ALA A 380 -49.28 36.90 34.59
C ALA A 380 -50.27 37.91 33.95
N ALA A 381 -49.74 38.94 33.27
CA ALA A 381 -50.53 39.90 32.50
C ALA A 381 -51.25 39.24 31.31
N GLU A 382 -50.59 38.36 30.56
CA GLU A 382 -51.20 37.62 29.45
C GLU A 382 -52.22 36.59 29.94
N MET A 383 -51.98 35.95 31.08
CA MET A 383 -52.96 35.03 31.70
C MET A 383 -54.20 35.78 32.20
N LEU A 384 -54.02 36.97 32.80
CA LEU A 384 -55.12 37.85 33.18
C LEU A 384 -55.89 38.37 31.95
N ARG A 385 -55.18 38.67 30.84
CA ARG A 385 -55.80 39.10 29.58
C ARG A 385 -56.59 37.97 28.93
N ALA A 386 -56.07 36.75 28.94
CA ALA A 386 -56.74 35.55 28.49
C ALA A 386 -57.98 35.24 29.36
N MET A 387 -57.87 35.37 30.68
CA MET A 387 -59.02 35.24 31.58
C MET A 387 -60.07 36.35 31.38
N ALA A 388 -59.64 37.59 31.13
CA ALA A 388 -60.57 38.69 30.85
C ALA A 388 -61.30 38.46 29.53
N LEU A 389 -60.61 37.98 28.49
CA LEU A 389 -61.20 37.54 27.23
C LEU A 389 -62.18 36.38 27.44
N TYR A 390 -61.81 35.38 28.24
CA TYR A 390 -62.68 34.26 28.58
C TYR A 390 -63.97 34.71 29.27
N ARG A 391 -63.88 35.58 30.29
CA ARG A 391 -65.07 36.15 30.94
C ARG A 391 -65.89 37.03 30.01
N ARG A 392 -65.27 37.71 29.05
CA ARG A 392 -65.98 38.52 28.05
C ARG A 392 -66.76 37.63 27.09
N MET A 393 -66.17 36.54 26.62
CA MET A 393 -66.87 35.53 25.82
C MET A 393 -67.98 34.84 26.61
N GLU A 394 -67.77 34.58 27.90
CA GLU A 394 -68.78 34.01 28.78
C GLU A 394 -69.93 35.01 29.03
N ALA A 395 -69.62 36.30 29.17
CA ALA A 395 -70.60 37.37 29.29
C ALA A 395 -71.32 37.66 27.96
N GLU A 396 -70.65 37.56 26.81
CA GLU A 396 -71.25 37.66 25.48
C GLU A 396 -72.13 36.44 25.19
N GLY A 397 -71.71 35.23 25.57
CA GLY A 397 -72.55 34.04 25.52
C GLY A 397 -73.74 34.11 26.49
N ALA A 398 -73.56 34.72 27.67
CA ALA A 398 -74.64 35.00 28.61
C ALA A 398 -75.56 36.14 28.13
N ALA A 399 -75.05 37.12 27.39
CA ALA A 399 -75.81 38.20 26.79
C ALA A 399 -76.60 37.73 25.55
N GLU A 400 -76.05 36.82 24.75
CA GLU A 400 -76.81 36.09 23.72
C GLU A 400 -77.93 35.25 24.36
N ALA A 401 -77.66 34.60 25.50
CA ALA A 401 -78.68 33.87 26.24
C ALA A 401 -79.72 34.79 26.90
N ALA A 402 -79.35 36.00 27.34
CA ALA A 402 -80.27 36.99 27.91
C ALA A 402 -81.06 37.77 26.84
N ALA A 403 -80.50 38.01 25.65
CA ALA A 403 -81.21 38.60 24.51
C ALA A 403 -82.26 37.64 23.93
N ALA A 404 -82.10 36.33 24.12
CA ALA A 404 -83.16 35.35 23.90
C ALA A 404 -84.30 35.43 24.95
N LEU A 405 -84.13 36.21 26.03
CA LEU A 405 -85.02 36.28 27.20
C LEU A 405 -85.31 37.75 27.63
N GLY A 406 -85.98 38.54 26.76
CA GLY A 406 -86.90 39.62 27.21
C GLY A 406 -87.04 40.84 26.28
N PRO A 407 -88.08 41.70 26.43
CA PRO A 407 -89.48 41.47 26.79
C PRO A 407 -90.46 41.98 25.69
N ALA A 408 -91.65 41.38 25.55
CA ALA A 408 -92.77 41.97 24.82
C ALA A 408 -93.89 42.33 25.81
N ILE A 409 -94.20 43.62 25.89
CA ILE A 409 -95.31 44.26 26.63
C ILE A 409 -96.14 44.94 25.50
N ASP A 410 -97.46 44.87 25.36
CA ASP A 410 -98.52 44.72 26.36
C ASP A 410 -99.81 44.13 25.77
N ASP A 411 -100.63 43.70 26.72
CA ASP A 411 -102.09 43.73 26.78
C ASP A 411 -102.99 42.69 26.10
N HIS A 412 -103.81 42.14 27.00
CA HIS A 412 -104.80 41.11 26.88
C HIS A 412 -106.08 41.57 26.18
N GLU A 413 -106.56 40.76 25.25
CA GLU A 413 -108.00 40.65 24.98
C GLU A 413 -108.36 39.16 24.83
N LYS A 414 -109.42 38.75 25.54
CA LYS A 414 -110.01 37.40 25.56
C LYS A 414 -111.53 37.57 25.33
N PRO A 415 -112.28 36.51 24.99
CA PRO A 415 -111.96 35.35 24.16
C PRO A 415 -113.12 35.01 23.19
N ALA A 416 -112.96 34.01 22.29
CA ALA A 416 -113.90 32.88 22.13
C ALA A 416 -113.64 32.00 20.87
N SER A 417 -113.97 30.72 21.06
CA SER A 417 -114.47 29.69 20.12
C SER A 417 -113.55 29.09 19.04
N GLU A 418 -113.27 27.77 19.23
CA GLU A 418 -113.67 26.61 18.37
C GLU A 418 -113.78 26.86 16.85
N GLU A 419 -113.23 26.06 15.92
CA GLU A 419 -113.36 24.61 15.76
C GLU A 419 -112.44 24.09 14.60
N LYS A 420 -112.06 22.80 14.66
CA LYS A 420 -111.89 21.75 13.59
C LYS A 420 -111.84 22.15 12.09
N THR A 421 -111.17 21.49 11.12
CA THR A 421 -110.28 20.33 10.90
C THR A 421 -110.05 20.20 9.36
N VAL A 422 -109.07 19.37 8.95
CA VAL A 422 -108.91 18.65 7.63
C VAL A 422 -108.17 19.42 6.53
N ALA A 423 -106.90 19.06 6.24
CA ALA A 423 -106.38 18.19 5.14
C ALA A 423 -106.52 18.82 3.73
N GLU A 424 -105.67 18.61 2.72
CA GLU A 424 -104.64 17.61 2.41
C GLU A 424 -103.83 18.13 1.19
N ASP A 425 -102.61 17.60 1.04
CA ASP A 425 -101.88 17.30 -0.21
C ASP A 425 -101.41 18.34 -1.25
N GLY A 426 -100.20 18.09 -1.77
CA GLY A 426 -99.87 18.37 -3.18
C GLY A 426 -98.49 18.93 -3.54
N THR A 427 -97.54 18.02 -3.82
CA THR A 427 -96.80 17.95 -5.12
C THR A 427 -95.53 18.85 -5.31
N VAL A 428 -94.30 18.27 -5.22
CA VAL A 428 -93.38 17.79 -6.32
C VAL A 428 -92.28 18.82 -6.70
N THR A 429 -91.01 18.68 -6.24
CA THR A 429 -89.81 17.98 -6.82
C THR A 429 -89.04 18.77 -7.93
N PRO A 430 -87.82 18.37 -8.38
CA PRO A 430 -86.49 18.33 -7.71
C PRO A 430 -85.32 18.79 -8.66
N ILE A 431 -84.10 18.20 -8.54
CA ILE A 431 -82.92 18.11 -9.49
C ILE A 431 -81.80 19.16 -9.28
N ASP A 432 -80.47 18.90 -9.37
CA ASP A 432 -79.59 17.71 -9.38
C ASP A 432 -78.10 18.13 -9.25
N ALA A 433 -77.27 17.11 -8.95
CA ALA A 433 -75.93 16.79 -9.48
C ALA A 433 -74.72 17.75 -9.40
N ALA A 434 -73.62 17.23 -8.83
CA ALA A 434 -72.35 17.08 -9.56
C ALA A 434 -71.43 16.00 -8.94
N GLN A 435 -71.14 14.96 -9.71
CA GLN A 435 -70.07 13.97 -9.51
C GLN A 435 -68.72 14.48 -10.05
N ARG A 436 -67.60 13.95 -9.50
CA ARG A 436 -66.35 13.51 -10.18
C ARG A 436 -65.29 13.19 -9.09
N LYS A 437 -64.35 12.26 -9.19
CA LYS A 437 -64.17 10.97 -9.87
C LYS A 437 -62.91 10.38 -9.21
N ARG A 438 -62.97 9.17 -8.65
CA ARG A 438 -61.83 8.42 -8.09
C ARG A 438 -61.19 7.64 -9.23
N GLY A 439 -59.88 7.79 -9.44
CA GLY A 439 -59.09 6.99 -10.37
C GLY A 439 -58.23 6.01 -9.59
N ASP A 440 -58.50 4.72 -9.78
CA ASP A 440 -57.73 3.59 -9.27
C ASP A 440 -57.14 2.88 -10.49
N GLY A 441 -55.89 2.39 -10.39
CA GLY A 441 -55.24 1.62 -11.45
C GLY A 441 -53.77 1.30 -11.15
N PRO A 442 -53.26 0.13 -11.55
CA PRO A 442 -52.75 -0.84 -10.59
C PRO A 442 -51.25 -1.21 -10.76
N ARG A 443 -50.65 -1.82 -9.71
CA ARG A 443 -49.49 -2.75 -9.81
C ARG A 443 -50.02 -4.15 -10.20
N PRO A 444 -49.23 -5.15 -10.68
CA PRO A 444 -47.77 -5.32 -10.59
C PRO A 444 -47.06 -5.92 -11.84
N ALA A 445 -45.73 -5.85 -11.84
CA ALA A 445 -44.79 -6.94 -12.17
C ALA A 445 -43.41 -6.55 -11.60
#